data_AF-A0A3D0XI90-F1
#
_entry.id   AF-A0A3D0XI90-F1
#
_cell.length_a   1.000
_cell.length_b   1.000
_cell.length_c   1.000
_cell.angle_alpha   90.00
_cell.angle_beta   90.00
_cell.angle_gamma   90.00
#
_symmetry.space_group_name_H-M   'P 1'
#
loop_
_entity.id
_entity.type
_entity.pdbx_description
1 polymer ?
#
loop_
_entity_poly.entity_id
_entity_poly.type
_entity_poly.pdbx_seq_one_letter_code
_entity_poly.pdbx_strand_id
1 'polypeptide(L)'
;MKTLLTSLWLVLGLASLQAAEPYRITLTSSSKQIHLDHWSLSGADVTPEHPDWSITKQTLHGGKQEGVDLITVDNGKIRFSVIPTRGMGVLQASMEDVVLGWDSPVKEVVHPQFIRLEDRGGLGWLEGFNEWMVRCGLESNGHPGTDRFINNVGDEATMDLTLHGKIANIPASEVEVVIDRHPPYRIRIRGRVDERMFYGPKLELMTEISTTPHSDTLRIDDTITNRGDDAQEFQILYHANYGPPLLEAGARFLGA
;
A
#
# COMPACT_ATOMS: atom_id res chain seq x y z
N MET A 1 43.15 11.80 -66.29
CA MET A 1 43.26 11.58 -64.83
C MET A 1 42.20 12.40 -64.12
N LYS A 2 41.18 11.75 -63.55
CA LYS A 2 40.39 12.15 -62.35
C LYS A 2 39.20 11.20 -62.25
N THR A 3 39.41 10.13 -61.50
CA THR A 3 38.40 9.17 -61.04
C THR A 3 37.53 9.85 -59.98
N LEU A 4 36.20 9.88 -60.20
CA LEU A 4 35.23 10.20 -59.14
C LEU A 4 34.89 8.88 -58.42
N LEU A 5 35.35 8.75 -57.17
CA LEU A 5 34.78 7.78 -56.22
C LEU A 5 33.59 8.44 -55.54
N THR A 6 32.39 7.92 -55.76
CA THR A 6 31.21 8.21 -54.94
C THR A 6 31.15 7.20 -53.80
N SER A 7 31.47 7.66 -52.59
CA SER A 7 31.32 6.91 -51.34
C SER A 7 29.86 6.95 -50.89
N LEU A 8 29.20 5.78 -50.90
CA LEU A 8 27.86 5.57 -50.38
C LEU A 8 27.95 5.39 -48.85
N TRP A 9 27.59 6.41 -48.07
CA TRP A 9 27.47 6.30 -46.62
C TRP A 9 26.10 5.72 -46.28
N LEU A 10 26.08 4.43 -45.92
CA LEU A 10 24.91 3.79 -45.33
C LEU A 10 24.86 4.19 -43.83
N VAL A 11 24.04 5.18 -43.50
CA VAL A 11 23.74 5.51 -42.10
C VAL A 11 22.74 4.47 -41.59
N LEU A 12 23.23 3.46 -40.86
CA LEU A 12 22.38 2.64 -40.02
C LEU A 12 21.90 3.50 -38.84
N GLY A 13 20.63 3.90 -38.88
CA GLY A 13 19.97 4.50 -37.73
C GLY A 13 19.79 3.46 -36.64
N LEU A 14 20.59 3.56 -35.57
CA LEU A 14 20.30 2.95 -34.29
C LEU A 14 19.10 3.69 -33.69
N ALA A 15 17.88 3.21 -33.97
CA ALA A 15 16.72 3.62 -33.19
C ALA A 15 16.91 3.12 -31.77
N SER A 16 17.28 4.02 -30.86
CA SER A 16 17.18 3.76 -29.42
C SER A 16 15.73 3.41 -29.13
N LEU A 17 15.46 2.17 -28.71
CA LEU A 17 14.20 1.76 -28.09
C LEU A 17 14.06 2.57 -26.79
N GLN A 18 13.57 3.79 -26.90
CA GLN A 18 13.16 4.56 -25.75
C GLN A 18 11.89 3.86 -25.26
N ALA A 19 12.04 3.06 -24.20
CA ALA A 19 10.93 2.35 -23.60
C ALA A 19 9.83 3.38 -23.31
N ALA A 20 8.66 3.20 -23.93
CA ALA A 20 7.50 4.04 -23.67
C ALA A 20 7.26 4.17 -22.15
N GLU A 21 7.02 5.40 -21.71
CA GLU A 21 6.76 5.75 -20.31
C GLU A 21 5.62 4.89 -19.72
N PRO A 22 5.73 4.47 -18.45
CA PRO A 22 4.68 3.70 -17.80
C PRO A 22 3.35 4.46 -17.80
N TYR A 23 2.24 3.73 -17.93
CA TYR A 23 0.93 4.31 -17.68
C TYR A 23 0.82 4.68 -16.20
N ARG A 24 0.25 5.85 -15.92
CA ARG A 24 0.14 6.40 -14.57
C ARG A 24 -1.15 7.18 -14.42
N ILE A 25 -1.85 6.93 -13.32
CA ILE A 25 -3.02 7.70 -12.90
C ILE A 25 -3.00 7.93 -11.40
N THR A 26 -3.37 9.15 -11.00
CA THR A 26 -3.56 9.53 -9.61
C THR A 26 -5.03 9.35 -9.24
N LEU A 27 -5.30 8.50 -8.26
CA LEU A 27 -6.66 8.22 -7.77
C LEU A 27 -7.03 9.13 -6.59
N THR A 28 -6.04 9.47 -5.76
CA THR A 28 -6.17 10.38 -4.62
C THR A 28 -4.97 11.30 -4.56
N SER A 29 -5.19 12.59 -4.32
CA SER A 29 -4.14 13.57 -4.08
C SER A 29 -4.66 14.72 -3.23
N SER A 30 -4.17 14.83 -2.00
CA SER A 30 -4.50 15.95 -1.13
C SER A 30 -3.93 17.27 -1.67
N SER A 31 -2.76 17.25 -2.29
CA SER A 31 -2.14 18.45 -2.86
C SER A 31 -2.87 18.99 -4.09
N LYS A 32 -3.45 18.11 -4.91
CA LYS A 32 -4.18 18.48 -6.13
C LYS A 32 -5.71 18.48 -5.96
N GLN A 33 -6.21 18.17 -4.76
CA GLN A 33 -7.64 18.04 -4.47
C GLN A 33 -8.33 17.01 -5.39
N ILE A 34 -7.70 15.87 -5.60
CA ILE A 34 -8.22 14.76 -6.41
C ILE A 34 -8.68 13.64 -5.47
N HIS A 35 -9.89 13.16 -5.71
CA HIS A 35 -10.40 11.89 -5.18
C HIS A 35 -11.39 11.33 -6.19
N LEU A 36 -11.10 10.14 -6.73
CA LEU A 36 -11.99 9.46 -7.68
C LEU A 36 -12.81 8.42 -6.94
N ASP A 37 -14.11 8.63 -6.74
CA ASP A 37 -14.95 7.66 -6.01
C ASP A 37 -14.94 6.27 -6.65
N HIS A 38 -15.09 6.24 -7.98
CA HIS A 38 -15.06 5.03 -8.78
C HIS A 38 -14.08 5.18 -9.93
N TRP A 39 -13.29 4.14 -10.16
CA TRP A 39 -12.37 4.06 -11.29
C TRP A 39 -12.08 2.60 -11.65
N SER A 40 -11.80 2.34 -12.92
CA SER A 40 -11.42 1.00 -13.39
C SER A 40 -10.45 1.05 -14.56
N LEU A 41 -9.62 0.02 -14.67
CA LEU A 41 -8.69 -0.19 -15.77
C LEU A 41 -8.55 -1.68 -16.06
N SER A 42 -8.42 -2.03 -17.33
CA SER A 42 -8.12 -3.40 -17.75
C SER A 42 -6.80 -3.46 -18.51
N GLY A 43 -6.23 -4.67 -18.61
CA GLY A 43 -5.06 -4.90 -19.46
C GLY A 43 -5.30 -4.58 -20.92
N ALA A 44 -6.52 -4.73 -21.42
CA ALA A 44 -6.88 -4.38 -22.79
C ALA A 44 -6.62 -2.89 -23.11
N ASP A 45 -6.69 -2.00 -22.12
CA ASP A 45 -6.53 -0.56 -22.29
C ASP A 45 -5.06 -0.11 -22.37
N VAL A 46 -4.15 -0.85 -21.72
CA VAL A 46 -2.75 -0.42 -21.50
C VAL A 46 -1.73 -1.39 -22.08
N THR A 47 -2.02 -2.68 -21.97
CA THR A 47 -1.14 -3.78 -22.38
C THR A 47 -1.94 -4.77 -23.22
N PRO A 48 -2.41 -4.40 -24.43
CA PRO A 48 -3.34 -5.21 -25.22
C PRO A 48 -2.79 -6.59 -25.60
N GLU A 49 -1.47 -6.77 -25.62
CA GLU A 49 -0.79 -8.06 -25.82
C GLU A 49 -0.98 -9.04 -24.63
N HIS A 50 -1.29 -8.50 -23.45
CA HIS A 50 -1.50 -9.23 -22.19
C HIS A 50 -2.70 -8.63 -21.42
N PRO A 51 -3.93 -8.84 -21.90
CA PRO A 51 -5.10 -8.11 -21.44
C PRO A 51 -5.72 -8.65 -20.14
N ASP A 52 -5.33 -9.85 -19.71
CA ASP A 52 -5.99 -10.66 -18.67
C ASP A 52 -5.67 -10.21 -17.23
N TRP A 53 -5.86 -8.92 -16.96
CA TRP A 53 -5.81 -8.35 -15.62
C TRP A 53 -6.74 -7.13 -15.53
N SER A 54 -7.16 -6.79 -14.32
CA SER A 54 -8.00 -5.63 -14.06
C SER A 54 -7.71 -4.98 -12.71
N ILE A 55 -8.02 -3.69 -12.61
CA ILE A 55 -7.94 -2.91 -11.38
C ILE A 55 -9.23 -2.12 -11.26
N THR A 56 -9.83 -2.14 -10.07
CA THR A 56 -10.99 -1.31 -9.74
C THR A 56 -10.72 -0.54 -8.45
N LYS A 57 -11.21 0.70 -8.39
CA LYS A 57 -11.38 1.48 -7.17
C LYS A 57 -12.87 1.72 -6.96
N GLN A 58 -13.31 1.60 -5.73
CA GLN A 58 -14.65 2.00 -5.29
C GLN A 58 -14.60 2.62 -3.89
N THR A 59 -15.43 3.62 -3.66
CA THR A 59 -15.80 4.09 -2.32
C THR A 59 -16.89 3.17 -1.76
N LEU A 60 -16.70 2.67 -0.55
CA LEU A 60 -17.64 1.82 0.17
C LEU A 60 -18.67 2.66 0.94
N HIS A 61 -19.85 2.08 1.16
CA HIS A 61 -20.98 2.74 1.79
C HIS A 61 -21.66 1.84 2.84
N GLY A 62 -22.39 2.47 3.77
CA GLY A 62 -23.15 1.84 4.85
C GLY A 62 -22.34 1.61 6.12
N GLY A 63 -23.01 1.67 7.28
CA GLY A 63 -22.39 1.37 8.57
C GLY A 63 -21.15 2.22 8.87
N LYS A 64 -20.13 1.61 9.51
CA LYS A 64 -18.86 2.29 9.80
C LYS A 64 -17.86 2.21 8.65
N GLN A 65 -18.19 1.60 7.51
CA GLN A 65 -17.33 1.61 6.30
C GLN A 65 -17.64 2.76 5.35
N GLU A 66 -18.61 3.62 5.68
CA GLU A 66 -18.98 4.78 4.87
C GLU A 66 -17.75 5.64 4.54
N GLY A 67 -17.52 5.84 3.24
CA GLY A 67 -16.42 6.66 2.72
C GLY A 67 -15.07 5.94 2.59
N VAL A 68 -14.99 4.62 2.85
CA VAL A 68 -13.73 3.89 2.71
C VAL A 68 -13.43 3.55 1.27
N ASP A 69 -12.22 3.84 0.81
CA ASP A 69 -11.73 3.45 -0.51
C ASP A 69 -11.21 2.01 -0.49
N LEU A 70 -11.60 1.22 -1.50
CA LEU A 70 -11.08 -0.11 -1.76
C LEU A 70 -10.57 -0.20 -3.19
N ILE A 71 -9.30 -0.58 -3.35
CA ILE A 71 -8.69 -0.88 -4.64
C ILE A 71 -8.54 -2.40 -4.76
N THR A 72 -9.17 -3.01 -5.75
CA THR A 72 -9.01 -4.43 -6.04
C THR A 72 -8.20 -4.62 -7.31
N VAL A 73 -7.16 -5.45 -7.23
CA VAL A 73 -6.33 -5.85 -8.36
C VAL A 73 -6.56 -7.33 -8.59
N ASP A 74 -6.84 -7.69 -9.83
CA ASP A 74 -6.86 -9.06 -10.32
C ASP A 74 -5.81 -9.17 -11.44
N ASN A 75 -4.73 -9.90 -11.21
CA ASN A 75 -3.67 -10.05 -12.21
C ASN A 75 -3.90 -11.24 -13.16
N GLY A 76 -5.05 -11.93 -13.06
CA GLY A 76 -5.35 -13.15 -13.80
C GLY A 76 -4.94 -14.45 -13.08
N LYS A 77 -4.28 -14.39 -11.93
CA LYS A 77 -3.92 -15.54 -11.06
C LYS A 77 -4.14 -15.23 -9.57
N ILE A 78 -3.65 -14.08 -9.11
CA ILE A 78 -3.88 -13.50 -7.79
C ILE A 78 -4.90 -12.37 -7.90
N ARG A 79 -5.85 -12.36 -6.96
CA ARG A 79 -6.69 -11.21 -6.66
C ARG A 79 -6.43 -10.71 -5.25
N PHE A 80 -6.17 -9.41 -5.08
CA PHE A 80 -5.96 -8.79 -3.77
C PHE A 80 -6.62 -7.41 -3.67
N SER A 81 -6.90 -6.98 -2.45
CA SER A 81 -7.54 -5.68 -2.20
C SER A 81 -6.72 -4.83 -1.22
N VAL A 82 -6.50 -3.57 -1.59
CA VAL A 82 -5.77 -2.56 -0.82
C VAL A 82 -6.74 -1.49 -0.32
N ILE A 83 -6.55 -1.00 0.90
CA ILE A 83 -7.43 -0.02 1.53
C ILE A 83 -6.67 1.31 1.73
N PRO A 84 -6.74 2.26 0.78
CA PRO A 84 -6.06 3.54 0.95
C PRO A 84 -6.47 4.34 2.19
N THR A 85 -7.75 4.25 2.57
CA THR A 85 -8.28 4.92 3.76
C THR A 85 -7.71 4.38 5.08
N ARG A 86 -7.12 3.17 5.07
CA ARG A 86 -6.57 2.48 6.24
C ARG A 86 -5.08 2.16 6.04
N GLY A 87 -4.27 3.21 5.89
CA GLY A 87 -2.81 3.09 5.83
C GLY A 87 -2.28 2.21 4.70
N MET A 88 -3.06 2.04 3.62
CA MET A 88 -2.74 1.15 2.50
C MET A 88 -2.59 -0.33 2.92
N GLY A 89 -3.35 -0.76 3.94
CA GLY A 89 -3.42 -2.16 4.35
C GLY A 89 -3.95 -3.07 3.24
N VAL A 90 -3.58 -4.35 3.26
CA VAL A 90 -4.12 -5.35 2.33
C VAL A 90 -5.21 -6.12 3.06
N LEU A 91 -6.45 -5.96 2.62
CA LEU A 91 -7.61 -6.60 3.24
C LEU A 91 -7.50 -8.13 3.13
N GLN A 92 -7.23 -8.62 1.92
CA GLN A 92 -7.07 -10.03 1.62
C GLN A 92 -6.32 -10.20 0.29
N ALA A 93 -5.75 -11.39 0.09
CA ALA A 93 -5.30 -11.86 -1.20
C ALA A 93 -5.79 -13.30 -1.42
N SER A 94 -6.05 -13.67 -2.67
CA SER A 94 -6.55 -14.99 -3.04
C SER A 94 -5.89 -15.47 -4.32
N MET A 95 -5.63 -16.77 -4.39
CA MET A 95 -5.10 -17.48 -5.55
C MET A 95 -5.72 -18.88 -5.57
N GLU A 96 -6.59 -19.15 -6.54
CA GLU A 96 -7.35 -20.40 -6.60
C GLU A 96 -8.07 -20.69 -5.27
N ASP A 97 -7.78 -21.83 -4.62
CA ASP A 97 -8.35 -22.23 -3.34
C ASP A 97 -7.60 -21.65 -2.12
N VAL A 98 -6.50 -20.91 -2.33
CA VAL A 98 -5.70 -20.32 -1.27
C VAL A 98 -6.16 -18.90 -0.99
N VAL A 99 -6.46 -18.62 0.28
CA VAL A 99 -6.77 -17.27 0.77
C VAL A 99 -5.74 -16.86 1.81
N LEU A 100 -5.13 -15.70 1.60
CA LEU A 100 -4.33 -15.00 2.58
C LEU A 100 -5.24 -13.96 3.27
N GLY A 101 -5.62 -14.26 4.50
CA GLY A 101 -6.57 -13.50 5.29
C GLY A 101 -7.15 -14.37 6.41
N TRP A 102 -8.10 -13.81 7.16
CA TRP A 102 -8.75 -14.47 8.29
C TRP A 102 -10.16 -13.91 8.48
N ASP A 103 -11.03 -14.68 9.15
CA ASP A 103 -12.42 -14.26 9.37
C ASP A 103 -12.57 -13.48 10.69
N SER A 104 -12.31 -12.18 10.65
CA SER A 104 -12.50 -11.28 11.80
C SER A 104 -13.98 -11.13 12.17
N PRO A 105 -14.35 -10.94 13.46
CA PRO A 105 -15.69 -10.51 13.83
C PRO A 105 -16.06 -9.11 13.29
N VAL A 106 -15.07 -8.27 12.96
CA VAL A 106 -15.27 -6.95 12.35
C VAL A 106 -15.48 -7.13 10.83
N LYS A 107 -16.75 -7.11 10.39
CA LYS A 107 -17.11 -7.38 8.98
C LYS A 107 -17.01 -6.17 8.06
N GLU A 108 -17.08 -4.98 8.61
CA GLU A 108 -16.96 -3.72 7.87
C GLU A 108 -15.50 -3.32 7.73
N VAL A 109 -15.12 -2.73 6.59
CA VAL A 109 -13.81 -2.06 6.48
C VAL A 109 -13.95 -0.69 7.16
N VAL A 110 -13.73 -0.64 8.47
CA VAL A 110 -14.12 0.52 9.29
C VAL A 110 -13.30 1.77 8.92
N HIS A 111 -13.97 2.87 8.60
CA HIS A 111 -13.31 4.15 8.37
C HIS A 111 -12.65 4.66 9.66
N PRO A 112 -11.39 5.12 9.65
CA PRO A 112 -10.72 5.61 10.86
C PRO A 112 -11.45 6.73 11.61
N GLN A 113 -12.28 7.50 10.91
CA GLN A 113 -13.17 8.51 11.53
C GLN A 113 -14.10 7.95 12.61
N PHE A 114 -14.42 6.65 12.56
CA PHE A 114 -15.27 5.96 13.54
C PHE A 114 -14.45 5.17 14.58
N ILE A 115 -13.13 5.30 14.58
CA ILE A 115 -12.24 4.63 15.52
C ILE A 115 -11.60 5.68 16.43
N ARG A 116 -11.72 5.46 17.74
CA ARG A 116 -10.98 6.22 18.74
C ARG A 116 -9.92 5.31 19.34
N LEU A 117 -8.67 5.47 18.92
CA LEU A 117 -7.57 4.55 19.27
C LEU A 117 -7.38 4.40 20.80
N GLU A 118 -7.63 5.47 21.56
CA GLU A 118 -7.50 5.50 23.02
C GLU A 118 -8.56 4.70 23.77
N ASP A 119 -9.65 4.32 23.11
CA ASP A 119 -10.74 3.60 23.77
C ASP A 119 -10.26 2.26 24.33
N ARG A 120 -10.90 1.83 25.43
CA ARG A 120 -10.57 0.58 26.13
C ARG A 120 -9.10 0.50 26.59
N GLY A 121 -8.49 1.65 26.93
CA GLY A 121 -7.10 1.72 27.40
C GLY A 121 -6.10 1.52 26.26
N GLY A 122 -6.34 2.19 25.12
CA GLY A 122 -5.48 2.10 23.94
C GLY A 122 -5.77 0.90 23.03
N LEU A 123 -6.90 0.21 23.21
CA LEU A 123 -7.30 -0.96 22.41
C LEU A 123 -8.36 -0.63 21.34
N GLY A 124 -8.67 0.64 21.11
CA GLY A 124 -9.67 1.06 20.11
C GLY A 124 -9.33 0.62 18.69
N TRP A 125 -8.05 0.41 18.39
CA TRP A 125 -7.56 -0.16 17.13
C TRP A 125 -8.26 -1.47 16.74
N LEU A 126 -8.60 -2.32 17.73
CA LEU A 126 -9.27 -3.61 17.50
C LEU A 126 -10.69 -3.48 16.92
N GLU A 127 -11.33 -2.31 17.02
CA GLU A 127 -12.68 -2.09 16.50
C GLU A 127 -12.75 -2.03 14.97
N GLY A 128 -11.60 -1.95 14.32
CA GLY A 128 -11.47 -1.95 12.86
C GLY A 128 -10.65 -3.11 12.28
N PHE A 129 -10.09 -4.01 13.10
CA PHE A 129 -9.08 -4.95 12.63
C PHE A 129 -9.68 -6.14 11.86
N ASN A 130 -9.40 -6.22 10.56
CA ASN A 130 -9.80 -7.35 9.72
C ASN A 130 -8.90 -7.59 8.50
N GLU A 131 -7.78 -6.87 8.39
CA GLU A 131 -6.86 -6.97 7.27
C GLU A 131 -6.01 -8.24 7.35
N TRP A 132 -5.70 -8.82 6.19
CA TRP A 132 -4.65 -9.83 6.06
C TRP A 132 -3.30 -9.24 6.45
N MET A 133 -2.88 -8.14 5.83
CA MET A 133 -1.60 -7.49 6.13
C MET A 133 -1.83 -6.03 6.51
N VAL A 134 -1.44 -5.70 7.73
CA VAL A 134 -1.50 -4.34 8.26
C VAL A 134 -0.11 -3.88 8.70
N ARG A 135 0.18 -2.59 8.47
CA ARG A 135 1.39 -1.95 8.98
C ARG A 135 1.10 -1.41 10.37
N CYS A 136 1.78 -1.93 11.37
CA CYS A 136 1.70 -1.44 12.74
C CYS A 136 2.93 -0.55 13.00
N GLY A 137 2.73 0.74 13.25
CA GLY A 137 3.76 1.77 13.20
C GLY A 137 3.17 3.18 13.02
N LEU A 138 3.95 4.20 12.64
CA LEU A 138 5.41 4.22 12.55
C LEU A 138 6.05 4.84 13.78
N GLU A 139 5.43 5.86 14.37
CA GLU A 139 5.94 6.54 15.59
C GLU A 139 6.16 5.53 16.73
N SER A 140 5.25 4.56 16.86
CA SER A 140 5.34 3.45 17.81
C SER A 140 4.60 2.22 17.29
N ASN A 141 4.92 1.06 17.83
CA ASN A 141 4.20 -0.19 17.63
C ASN A 141 4.26 -1.04 18.90
N GLY A 142 3.27 -1.91 19.09
CA GLY A 142 3.21 -2.87 20.18
C GLY A 142 1.89 -2.81 20.92
N HIS A 143 1.85 -3.44 22.08
CA HIS A 143 0.72 -3.33 23.00
C HIS A 143 0.59 -1.90 23.55
N PRO A 144 -0.62 -1.46 23.93
CA PRO A 144 -0.78 -0.17 24.59
C PRO A 144 -0.04 -0.15 25.93
N GLY A 145 0.44 1.02 26.32
CA GLY A 145 1.16 1.20 27.57
C GLY A 145 1.77 2.59 27.71
N THR A 146 2.17 2.93 28.92
CA THR A 146 2.84 4.21 29.20
C THR A 146 4.31 4.14 28.80
N ASP A 147 4.70 5.00 27.87
CA ASP A 147 6.07 5.21 27.45
C ASP A 147 6.71 6.40 28.18
N ARG A 148 8.04 6.42 28.23
CA ARG A 148 8.85 7.47 28.86
C ARG A 148 9.91 7.95 27.88
N PHE A 149 9.95 9.25 27.64
CA PHE A 149 10.86 9.86 26.68
C PHE A 149 11.33 11.24 27.15
N ILE A 150 12.40 11.75 26.55
CA ILE A 150 12.85 13.13 26.75
C ILE A 150 12.11 14.03 25.76
N ASN A 151 11.38 15.01 26.27
CA ASN A 151 10.62 15.93 25.44
C ASN A 151 11.51 16.97 24.74
N ASN A 152 10.91 17.85 23.95
CA ASN A 152 11.60 18.89 23.19
C ASN A 152 12.26 19.99 24.05
N VAL A 153 12.01 20.05 25.37
CA VAL A 153 12.68 20.96 26.30
C VAL A 153 13.71 20.27 27.21
N GLY A 154 13.91 18.95 27.05
CA GLY A 154 14.90 18.18 27.77
C GLY A 154 14.41 17.50 29.06
N ASP A 155 13.11 17.56 29.36
CA ASP A 155 12.52 16.95 30.55
C ASP A 155 12.05 15.51 30.26
N GLU A 156 12.08 14.64 31.28
CA GLU A 156 11.42 13.33 31.22
C GLU A 156 9.90 13.55 31.20
N ALA A 157 9.26 13.02 30.16
CA ALA A 157 7.82 13.05 29.96
C ALA A 157 7.29 11.63 29.77
N THR A 158 5.98 11.46 29.99
CA THR A 158 5.29 10.20 29.76
C THR A 158 4.15 10.39 28.76
N MET A 159 3.91 9.38 27.94
CA MET A 159 2.78 9.33 27.01
C MET A 159 2.19 7.93 27.01
N ASP A 160 0.86 7.84 27.02
CA ASP A 160 0.20 6.56 26.79
C ASP A 160 0.18 6.28 25.28
N LEU A 161 0.74 5.13 24.90
CA LEU A 161 0.75 4.62 23.54
C LEU A 161 -0.45 3.71 23.33
N THR A 162 -1.02 3.79 22.13
CA THR A 162 -2.12 2.92 21.68
C THR A 162 -1.59 1.67 20.97
N LEU A 163 -2.43 0.65 20.88
CA LEU A 163 -2.13 -0.59 20.18
C LEU A 163 -1.70 -0.31 18.74
N HIS A 164 -0.52 -0.82 18.37
CA HIS A 164 -0.02 -0.85 16.98
C HIS A 164 0.22 0.50 16.29
N GLY A 165 0.24 1.60 17.04
CA GLY A 165 0.48 2.93 16.48
C GLY A 165 -0.68 3.42 15.60
N LYS A 166 -0.40 4.43 14.76
CA LYS A 166 -1.44 5.17 14.04
C LYS A 166 -1.49 4.88 12.55
N ILE A 167 -0.40 4.43 11.91
CA ILE A 167 -0.27 4.43 10.44
C ILE A 167 -1.39 3.66 9.72
N ALA A 168 -1.86 2.55 10.30
CA ALA A 168 -2.98 1.76 9.79
C ALA A 168 -4.33 2.51 9.78
N ASN A 169 -4.47 3.54 10.61
CA ASN A 169 -5.67 4.37 10.75
C ASN A 169 -5.46 5.79 10.21
N ILE A 170 -4.43 6.01 9.39
CA ILE A 170 -4.21 7.26 8.66
C ILE A 170 -4.55 7.03 7.18
N PRO A 171 -5.50 7.80 6.59
CA PRO A 171 -5.75 7.75 5.16
C PRO A 171 -4.55 8.19 4.32
N ALA A 172 -4.33 7.53 3.18
CA ALA A 172 -3.29 7.92 2.23
C ALA A 172 -3.56 9.32 1.64
N SER A 173 -2.54 10.18 1.66
CA SER A 173 -2.56 11.53 1.08
C SER A 173 -2.37 11.53 -0.43
N GLU A 174 -1.68 10.52 -0.97
CA GLU A 174 -1.52 10.32 -2.41
C GLU A 174 -1.75 8.83 -2.70
N VAL A 175 -2.45 8.52 -3.79
CA VAL A 175 -2.66 7.15 -4.27
C VAL A 175 -2.56 7.14 -5.79
N GLU A 176 -1.75 6.24 -6.32
CA GLU A 176 -1.49 6.13 -7.75
C GLU A 176 -1.42 4.68 -8.21
N VAL A 177 -1.83 4.47 -9.46
CA VAL A 177 -1.66 3.21 -10.18
C VAL A 177 -0.63 3.43 -11.28
N VAL A 178 0.36 2.53 -11.34
CA VAL A 178 1.47 2.63 -12.29
C VAL A 178 1.70 1.29 -12.97
N ILE A 179 1.58 1.26 -14.31
CA ILE A 179 1.69 0.04 -15.13
C ILE A 179 2.86 0.18 -16.10
N ASP A 180 3.81 -0.74 -16.05
CA ASP A 180 4.88 -0.79 -17.06
C ASP A 180 4.30 -1.20 -18.41
N ARG A 181 4.70 -0.49 -19.48
CA ARG A 181 4.23 -0.78 -20.86
C ARG A 181 5.01 -1.89 -21.57
N HIS A 182 6.02 -2.46 -20.91
CA HIS A 182 6.86 -3.52 -21.46
C HIS A 182 6.89 -4.70 -20.48
N PRO A 183 7.16 -5.92 -20.98
CA PRO A 183 7.32 -7.08 -20.12
C PRO A 183 8.29 -6.80 -18.96
N PRO A 184 7.97 -7.20 -17.71
CA PRO A 184 6.86 -8.09 -17.35
C PRO A 184 5.54 -7.36 -17.01
N TYR A 185 5.33 -6.14 -17.49
CA TYR A 185 4.10 -5.35 -17.32
C TYR A 185 3.70 -5.14 -15.86
N ARG A 186 4.67 -4.79 -15.02
CA ARG A 186 4.47 -4.68 -13.57
C ARG A 186 3.33 -3.69 -13.23
N ILE A 187 2.39 -4.18 -12.45
CA ILE A 187 1.25 -3.46 -11.88
C ILE A 187 1.65 -2.99 -10.49
N ARG A 188 1.56 -1.69 -10.21
CA ARG A 188 1.89 -1.10 -8.90
C ARG A 188 0.75 -0.23 -8.40
N ILE A 189 0.32 -0.48 -7.18
CA ILE A 189 -0.54 0.40 -6.39
C ILE A 189 0.38 1.08 -5.39
N ARG A 190 0.55 2.40 -5.51
CA ARG A 190 1.41 3.16 -4.59
C ARG A 190 0.58 4.11 -3.78
N GLY A 191 1.01 4.34 -2.54
CA GLY A 191 0.35 5.25 -1.62
C GLY A 191 1.35 5.99 -0.75
N ARG A 192 1.04 7.24 -0.44
CA ARG A 192 1.78 8.04 0.53
C ARG A 192 0.93 8.25 1.77
N VAL A 193 1.41 7.79 2.92
CA VAL A 193 0.73 7.96 4.22
C VAL A 193 1.67 8.75 5.11
N ASP A 194 1.16 9.82 5.71
CA ASP A 194 1.95 10.78 6.49
C ASP A 194 1.58 10.70 7.97
N GLU A 195 2.52 10.27 8.82
CA GLU A 195 2.40 10.39 10.27
C GLU A 195 3.20 11.61 10.73
N ARG A 196 2.50 12.76 10.75
CA ARG A 196 3.13 14.07 10.98
C ARG A 196 2.41 14.85 12.07
N MET A 197 3.19 15.48 12.94
CA MET A 197 2.69 16.35 14.00
C MET A 197 3.67 17.50 14.27
N PHE A 198 3.16 18.70 14.52
CA PHE A 198 3.98 19.81 15.00
C PHE A 198 4.56 19.48 16.38
N TYR A 199 5.88 19.60 16.54
CA TYR A 199 6.63 19.05 17.69
C TYR A 199 6.56 17.53 17.90
N GLY A 200 6.01 16.77 16.95
CA GLY A 200 6.00 15.29 16.97
C GLY A 200 6.74 14.69 15.78
N PRO A 201 6.38 13.48 15.34
CA PRO A 201 7.03 12.81 14.21
C PRO A 201 6.81 13.58 12.89
N LYS A 202 7.72 13.39 11.95
CA LYS A 202 7.60 13.86 10.55
C LYS A 202 7.86 12.70 9.60
N LEU A 203 7.20 11.57 9.85
CA LEU A 203 7.43 10.33 9.12
C LEU A 203 6.52 10.27 7.89
N GLU A 204 7.11 9.98 6.74
CA GLU A 204 6.41 9.70 5.49
C GLU A 204 6.61 8.24 5.11
N LEU A 205 5.52 7.50 4.95
CA LEU A 205 5.50 6.17 4.35
C LEU A 205 5.12 6.29 2.88
N MET A 206 6.05 5.96 2.00
CA MET A 206 5.74 5.65 0.59
C MET A 206 5.64 4.14 0.47
N THR A 207 4.45 3.62 0.21
CA THR A 207 4.21 2.20 0.00
C THR A 207 4.01 1.87 -1.46
N GLU A 208 4.48 0.70 -1.88
CA GLU A 208 4.17 0.08 -3.15
C GLU A 208 3.73 -1.37 -2.94
N ILE A 209 2.55 -1.71 -3.44
CA ILE A 209 2.03 -3.08 -3.50
C ILE A 209 1.94 -3.45 -4.97
N SER A 210 2.56 -4.55 -5.37
CA SER A 210 2.81 -4.82 -6.78
C SER A 210 2.75 -6.29 -7.16
N THR A 211 2.46 -6.54 -8.42
CA THR A 211 2.46 -7.86 -9.05
C THR A 211 2.75 -7.72 -10.55
N THR A 212 2.84 -8.84 -11.27
CA THR A 212 2.85 -8.89 -12.73
C THR A 212 1.70 -9.79 -13.20
N PRO A 213 1.14 -9.56 -14.41
CA PRO A 213 0.10 -10.43 -14.96
C PRO A 213 0.46 -11.91 -14.85
N HIS A 214 -0.50 -12.73 -14.41
CA HIS A 214 -0.43 -14.18 -14.17
C HIS A 214 0.66 -14.68 -13.22
N SER A 215 1.35 -13.80 -12.47
CA SER A 215 2.27 -14.27 -11.42
C SER A 215 1.53 -14.65 -10.15
N ASP A 216 2.13 -15.56 -9.38
CA ASP A 216 1.74 -15.95 -8.02
C ASP A 216 2.50 -15.13 -6.96
N THR A 217 3.03 -13.97 -7.34
CA THR A 217 3.80 -13.11 -6.45
C THR A 217 3.09 -11.80 -6.20
N LEU A 218 2.90 -11.49 -4.92
CA LEU A 218 2.61 -10.14 -4.43
C LEU A 218 3.85 -9.61 -3.72
N ARG A 219 4.30 -8.42 -4.09
CA ARG A 219 5.45 -7.74 -3.48
C ARG A 219 5.01 -6.44 -2.82
N ILE A 220 5.39 -6.28 -1.57
CA ILE A 220 5.31 -5.02 -0.82
C ILE A 220 6.72 -4.43 -0.77
N ASP A 221 6.84 -3.18 -1.18
CA ASP A 221 8.10 -2.42 -1.19
C ASP A 221 7.81 -1.04 -0.60
N ASP A 222 8.25 -0.81 0.63
CA ASP A 222 7.94 0.41 1.36
C ASP A 222 9.21 1.19 1.67
N THR A 223 9.11 2.51 1.61
CA THR A 223 10.16 3.44 2.01
C THR A 223 9.61 4.36 3.08
N ILE A 224 10.24 4.35 4.25
CA ILE A 224 9.97 5.30 5.34
C ILE A 224 11.02 6.40 5.26
N THR A 225 10.58 7.65 5.20
CA THR A 225 11.46 8.83 5.20
C THR A 225 11.15 9.70 6.40
N ASN A 226 12.17 9.98 7.23
CA ASN A 226 12.09 11.06 8.20
C ASN A 226 12.25 12.41 7.46
N ARG A 227 11.18 13.23 7.47
CA ARG A 227 11.14 14.57 6.88
C ARG A 227 11.44 15.68 7.89
N GLY A 228 11.80 15.33 9.12
CA GLY A 228 12.25 16.26 10.16
C GLY A 228 13.74 16.54 10.10
N ASP A 229 14.17 17.57 10.84
CA ASP A 229 15.57 17.98 10.94
C ASP A 229 16.37 17.14 11.96
N ASP A 230 15.67 16.49 12.89
CA ASP A 230 16.25 15.68 13.96
C ASP A 230 16.06 14.18 13.71
N ALA A 231 16.91 13.35 14.34
CA ALA A 231 16.72 11.91 14.37
C ALA A 231 15.35 11.56 14.99
N GLN A 232 14.65 10.59 14.39
CA GLN A 232 13.31 10.17 14.81
C GLN A 232 13.31 8.66 15.02
N GLU A 233 12.95 8.21 16.22
CA GLU A 233 12.64 6.79 16.44
C GLU A 233 11.41 6.40 15.62
N PHE A 234 11.47 5.21 15.04
CA PHE A 234 10.31 4.60 14.40
C PHE A 234 10.34 3.08 14.63
N GLN A 235 9.16 2.49 14.56
CA GLN A 235 8.94 1.05 14.67
C GLN A 235 7.99 0.61 13.57
N ILE A 236 8.22 -0.57 13.00
CA ILE A 236 7.29 -1.15 12.04
C ILE A 236 7.18 -2.67 12.23
N LEU A 237 5.95 -3.15 12.23
CA LEU A 237 5.60 -4.56 12.12
C LEU A 237 4.68 -4.74 10.91
N TYR A 238 5.08 -5.64 10.01
CA TYR A 238 4.22 -6.15 8.95
C TYR A 238 3.39 -7.29 9.53
N HIS A 239 2.22 -6.94 10.06
CA HIS A 239 1.38 -7.88 10.78
C HIS A 239 0.49 -8.65 9.79
N ALA A 240 0.95 -9.84 9.40
CA ALA A 240 0.26 -10.75 8.49
C ALA A 240 -0.57 -11.79 9.25
N ASN A 241 -1.84 -11.95 8.87
CA ASN A 241 -2.86 -12.70 9.63
C ASN A 241 -3.47 -13.82 8.79
N TYR A 242 -3.32 -15.07 9.25
CA TYR A 242 -3.73 -16.25 8.47
C TYR A 242 -4.81 -17.04 9.22
N GLY A 243 -5.92 -17.31 8.55
CA GLY A 243 -6.99 -18.21 8.96
C GLY A 243 -7.10 -19.42 8.03
N PRO A 244 -8.22 -20.16 8.09
CA PRO A 244 -8.53 -21.20 7.12
C PRO A 244 -8.55 -20.64 5.68
N PRO A 245 -8.15 -21.42 4.65
CA PRO A 245 -7.78 -22.84 4.73
C PRO A 245 -6.32 -23.10 5.14
N LEU A 246 -5.48 -22.06 5.32
CA LEU A 246 -4.08 -22.24 5.68
C LEU A 246 -3.89 -22.67 7.13
N LEU A 247 -4.66 -22.07 8.04
CA LEU A 247 -4.61 -22.36 9.47
C LEU A 247 -5.69 -23.37 9.84
N GLU A 248 -5.32 -24.64 9.87
CA GLU A 248 -6.17 -25.78 10.28
C GLU A 248 -5.42 -26.77 11.19
N ALA A 249 -6.11 -27.83 11.62
CA ALA A 249 -5.51 -28.86 12.45
C ALA A 249 -4.32 -29.53 11.73
N GLY A 250 -3.14 -29.48 12.34
CA GLY A 250 -1.91 -30.02 11.75
C GLY A 250 -1.13 -29.03 10.88
N ALA A 251 -1.60 -27.79 10.74
CA ALA A 251 -0.83 -26.70 10.14
C ALA A 251 0.54 -26.54 10.82
N ARG A 252 1.54 -26.14 10.04
CA ARG A 252 2.92 -25.96 10.51
C ARG A 252 3.43 -24.60 10.08
N PHE A 253 4.13 -23.93 10.99
CA PHE A 253 4.96 -22.79 10.65
C PHE A 253 6.37 -23.30 10.30
N LEU A 254 6.81 -23.02 9.08
CA LEU A 254 8.16 -23.29 8.62
C LEU A 254 8.85 -21.93 8.43
N GLY A 255 9.68 -21.54 9.39
CA GLY A 255 10.55 -20.38 9.25
C GLY A 255 11.80 -20.72 8.44
N ALA A 256 12.33 -19.75 7.70
CA ALA A 256 13.64 -19.81 7.05
C ALA A 256 14.74 -19.30 7.99
#